data_AF-L8EV16-F1
#
_entry.id   AF-L8EV16-F1
#
_cell.length_a   1.000
_cell.length_b   1.000
_cell.length_c   1.000
_cell.angle_alpha   90.00
_cell.angle_beta   90.00
_cell.angle_gamma   90.00
#
_symmetry.space_group_name_H-M   'P 1'
#
loop_
_entity.id
_entity.type
_entity.pdbx_description
1 polymer ?
#
loop_
_entity_poly.entity_id
_entity_poly.type
_entity_poly.pdbx_seq_one_letter_code
_entity_poly.pdbx_strand_id
1 'polypeptide(L)'
;MSDYQDEQMGDIARMLGQSYAALATVCLNLPVPVTLPTGAVSSEDAAPAVRRVVEIVKEMPMPERTQADLFSACVYWLGALDIYSIMASEYHPVRGHSAVANILAAESALQDLAEWLYGQQHPDEQQ
;
A
#
# COMPACT_ATOMS: atom_id res chain seq x y z
N MET A 1 7.98 -28.21 2.06
CA MET A 1 7.70 -26.98 1.30
C MET A 1 8.52 -27.04 0.03
N SER A 2 7.96 -26.60 -1.09
CA SER A 2 8.59 -26.66 -2.42
C SER A 2 9.42 -25.40 -2.64
N ASP A 3 10.58 -25.49 -3.30
CA ASP A 3 11.43 -24.33 -3.63
C ASP A 3 10.62 -23.18 -4.28
N TYR A 4 9.65 -23.53 -5.13
CA TYR A 4 8.74 -22.58 -5.76
C TYR A 4 7.81 -21.84 -4.77
N GLN A 5 7.31 -22.54 -3.75
CA GLN A 5 6.49 -21.92 -2.72
C GLN A 5 7.32 -20.92 -1.91
N ASP A 6 8.53 -21.31 -1.53
CA ASP A 6 9.42 -20.47 -0.71
C ASP A 6 9.88 -19.23 -1.49
N GLU A 7 10.21 -19.40 -2.78
CA GLU A 7 10.52 -18.30 -3.70
C GLU A 7 9.34 -17.34 -3.84
N GLN A 8 8.14 -17.84 -4.16
CA GLN A 8 6.97 -17.00 -4.35
C GLN A 8 6.56 -16.26 -3.07
N MET A 9 6.62 -16.91 -1.90
CA MET A 9 6.35 -16.27 -0.61
C MET A 9 7.37 -15.16 -0.32
N GLY A 10 8.67 -15.41 -0.59
CA GLY A 10 9.73 -14.43 -0.42
C GLY A 10 9.55 -13.19 -1.30
N ASP A 11 9.18 -13.39 -2.57
CA ASP A 11 8.92 -12.28 -3.49
C ASP A 11 7.72 -11.44 -3.06
N ILE A 12 6.60 -12.06 -2.68
CA ILE A 12 5.42 -11.34 -2.22
C ILE A 12 5.72 -10.56 -0.94
N ALA A 13 6.46 -11.15 0.00
CA ALA A 13 6.88 -10.47 1.22
C ALA A 13 7.72 -9.22 0.93
N ARG A 14 8.67 -9.32 -0.01
CA ARG A 14 9.48 -8.18 -0.47
C ARG A 14 8.61 -7.10 -1.11
N MET A 15 7.70 -7.48 -2.00
CA MET A 15 6.78 -6.55 -2.67
C MET A 15 5.86 -5.84 -1.67
N LEU A 16 5.30 -6.56 -0.69
CA LEU A 16 4.51 -5.97 0.40
C LEU A 16 5.28 -4.92 1.19
N GLY A 17 6.54 -5.21 1.53
CA GLY A 17 7.41 -4.27 2.25
C GLY A 17 7.74 -3.03 1.43
N GLN A 18 8.04 -3.18 0.13
CA GLN A 18 8.29 -2.06 -0.78
C GLN A 18 7.06 -1.17 -0.95
N SER A 19 5.89 -1.78 -1.20
CA SER A 19 4.62 -1.07 -1.35
C SER A 19 4.22 -0.36 -0.05
N TYR A 20 4.45 -0.97 1.12
CA TYR A 20 4.23 -0.32 2.42
C TYR A 20 5.12 0.91 2.62
N ALA A 21 6.41 0.81 2.27
CA ALA A 21 7.34 1.94 2.38
C ALA A 21 6.92 3.10 1.47
N ALA A 22 6.44 2.81 0.26
CA ALA A 22 5.87 3.82 -0.64
C ALA A 22 4.61 4.46 -0.05
N LEU A 23 3.70 3.66 0.50
CA LEU A 23 2.50 4.16 1.19
C LEU A 23 2.86 5.06 2.38
N ALA A 24 3.80 4.65 3.23
CA ALA A 24 4.26 5.46 4.36
C ALA A 24 4.86 6.80 3.90
N THR A 25 5.61 6.79 2.79
CA THR A 25 6.19 7.99 2.19
C THR A 25 5.10 8.93 1.68
N VAL A 26 4.10 8.41 0.95
CA VAL A 26 2.96 9.20 0.46
C VAL A 26 2.17 9.79 1.64
N CYS A 27 1.84 8.98 2.65
CA CYS A 27 1.10 9.40 3.83
C CYS A 27 1.78 10.55 4.59
N LEU A 28 3.11 10.56 4.65
CA LEU A 28 3.88 11.64 5.28
C LEU A 28 3.81 12.96 4.51
N ASN A 29 3.59 12.91 3.20
CA ASN A 29 3.55 14.06 2.30
C ASN A 29 2.13 14.58 2.01
N LEU A 30 1.10 13.98 2.60
CA LEU A 30 -0.28 14.44 2.46
C LEU A 30 -0.46 15.87 3.02
N PRO A 31 -1.49 16.61 2.57
CA PRO A 31 -1.79 17.95 3.11
C PRO A 31 -1.92 18.00 4.64
N VAL A 32 -2.49 16.93 5.20
CA VAL A 32 -2.43 16.63 6.63
C VAL A 32 -1.57 15.37 6.78
N PRO A 33 -0.32 15.49 7.24
CA PRO A 33 0.59 14.35 7.34
C PRO A 33 0.03 13.24 8.22
N VAL A 34 0.12 12.00 7.72
CA VAL A 34 -0.21 10.80 8.49
C VAL A 34 1.05 9.97 8.66
N THR A 35 1.48 9.80 9.90
CA THR A 35 2.67 9.00 10.22
C THR A 35 2.28 7.53 10.34
N LEU A 36 2.78 6.71 9.41
CA LEU A 36 2.78 5.27 9.56
C LEU A 36 4.02 4.79 10.33
N PRO A 37 3.96 3.62 11.00
CA PRO A 37 5.14 2.98 11.56
C PRO A 37 6.27 2.83 10.52
N THR A 38 7.51 3.03 10.93
CA THR A 38 8.70 2.88 10.06
C THR A 38 9.80 2.11 10.76
N GLY A 39 10.80 1.64 10.00
CA GLY A 39 11.88 0.78 10.51
C GLY A 39 11.54 -0.71 10.43
N ALA A 40 11.86 -1.46 11.47
CA ALA A 40 11.47 -2.87 11.58
C ALA A 40 10.00 -2.96 12.00
N VAL A 41 9.09 -2.90 11.02
CA VAL A 41 7.64 -2.90 11.23
C VAL A 41 7.09 -4.31 11.03
N SER A 42 6.35 -4.81 12.02
CA SER A 42 5.62 -6.07 11.90
C SER A 42 4.28 -5.87 11.17
N SER A 43 3.73 -6.95 10.62
CA SER A 43 2.36 -6.90 10.06
C SER A 43 1.31 -6.53 11.11
N GLU A 44 1.55 -6.85 12.38
CA GLU A 44 0.68 -6.54 13.52
C GLU A 44 0.61 -5.02 13.80
N ASP A 45 1.68 -4.29 13.50
CA ASP A 45 1.73 -2.83 13.63
C ASP A 45 1.28 -2.13 12.35
N ALA A 46 1.68 -2.66 11.19
CA ALA A 46 1.40 -2.05 9.89
C ALA A 46 -0.10 -2.08 9.56
N ALA A 47 -0.78 -3.22 9.73
CA ALA A 47 -2.17 -3.37 9.30
C ALA A 47 -3.14 -2.44 10.05
N PRO A 48 -3.09 -2.30 11.40
CA PRO A 48 -3.93 -1.34 12.11
C PRO A 48 -3.66 0.11 11.70
N ALA A 49 -2.40 0.47 11.45
CA ALA A 49 -2.05 1.81 11.00
C ALA A 49 -2.64 2.12 9.61
N VAL A 50 -2.54 1.20 8.66
CA VAL A 50 -3.14 1.35 7.32
C VAL A 50 -4.66 1.39 7.38
N ARG A 51 -5.29 0.55 8.21
CA ARG A 51 -6.75 0.63 8.46
C ARG A 51 -7.17 1.99 9.00
N ARG A 52 -6.37 2.59 9.88
CA ARG A 52 -6.66 3.93 10.39
C ARG A 52 -6.64 4.98 9.27
N VAL A 53 -5.74 4.86 8.29
CA VAL A 53 -5.75 5.75 7.10
C VAL A 53 -7.06 5.64 6.34
N VAL A 54 -7.54 4.42 6.11
CA VAL A 54 -8.81 4.14 5.42
C VAL A 54 -10.00 4.80 6.13
N GLU A 55 -9.99 4.85 7.46
CA GLU A 55 -11.06 5.49 8.23
C GLU A 55 -11.10 7.01 8.07
N ILE A 56 -9.94 7.66 7.97
CA ILE A 56 -9.83 9.13 7.97
C ILE A 56 -9.74 9.74 6.57
N VAL A 57 -9.48 8.95 5.53
CA VAL A 57 -9.22 9.45 4.16
C VAL A 57 -10.32 10.37 3.62
N LYS A 58 -11.59 10.09 3.94
CA LYS A 58 -12.74 10.89 3.50
C LYS A 58 -12.81 12.27 4.15
N GLU A 59 -12.14 12.43 5.29
CA GLU A 59 -12.09 13.68 6.04
C GLU A 59 -10.90 14.55 5.64
N MET A 60 -9.99 14.04 4.80
CA MET A 60 -8.79 14.75 4.39
C MET A 60 -9.08 15.87 3.39
N PRO A 61 -8.41 17.03 3.50
CA PRO A 61 -8.61 18.16 2.60
C PRO A 61 -7.89 17.95 1.27
N MET A 62 -8.41 17.03 0.45
CA MET A 62 -7.89 16.67 -0.87
C MET A 62 -9.03 16.32 -1.83
N PRO A 63 -8.82 16.41 -3.16
CA PRO A 63 -9.86 16.10 -4.14
C PRO A 63 -10.41 14.68 -3.97
N GLU A 64 -11.71 14.48 -4.28
CA GLU A 64 -12.38 13.18 -4.12
C GLU A 64 -11.68 12.04 -4.88
N ARG A 65 -11.16 12.34 -6.08
CA ARG A 65 -10.36 11.36 -6.85
C ARG A 65 -9.10 10.95 -6.08
N THR A 66 -8.34 11.92 -5.57
CA THR A 66 -7.15 11.65 -4.75
C THR A 66 -7.52 10.88 -3.48
N GLN A 67 -8.67 11.16 -2.86
CA GLN A 67 -9.17 10.37 -1.72
C GLN A 67 -9.44 8.92 -2.12
N ALA A 68 -10.04 8.70 -3.29
CA ALA A 68 -10.27 7.36 -3.82
C ALA A 68 -8.96 6.62 -4.12
N ASP A 69 -7.93 7.32 -4.62
CA ASP A 69 -6.62 6.72 -4.89
C ASP A 69 -5.93 6.28 -3.59
N LEU A 70 -5.93 7.13 -2.55
CA LEU A 70 -5.38 6.78 -1.22
C LEU A 70 -6.15 5.64 -0.56
N PHE A 71 -7.49 5.69 -0.62
CA PHE A 71 -8.33 4.60 -0.16
C PHE A 71 -7.97 3.29 -0.87
N SER A 72 -7.91 3.30 -2.20
CA SER A 72 -7.63 2.13 -3.02
C SER A 72 -6.25 1.55 -2.72
N ALA A 73 -5.22 2.38 -2.65
CA ALA A 73 -3.87 1.96 -2.26
C ALA A 73 -3.87 1.21 -0.92
N CYS A 74 -4.53 1.77 0.10
CA CYS A 74 -4.62 1.13 1.41
C CYS A 74 -5.38 -0.19 1.38
N VAL A 75 -6.55 -0.25 0.72
CA VAL A 75 -7.39 -1.46 0.73
C VAL A 75 -6.75 -2.59 -0.08
N TYR A 76 -6.12 -2.28 -1.22
CA TYR A 76 -5.39 -3.26 -2.00
C TYR A 76 -4.16 -3.79 -1.25
N TRP A 77 -3.40 -2.93 -0.57
CA TRP A 77 -2.29 -3.38 0.26
C TRP A 77 -2.75 -4.30 1.41
N LEU A 78 -3.84 -3.94 2.10
CA LEU A 78 -4.45 -4.79 3.15
C LEU A 78 -4.92 -6.13 2.58
N GLY A 79 -5.57 -6.13 1.40
CA GLY A 79 -6.00 -7.34 0.72
C GLY A 79 -4.84 -8.26 0.36
N ALA A 80 -3.72 -7.71 -0.13
CA ALA A 80 -2.51 -8.47 -0.39
C ALA A 80 -1.93 -9.09 0.88
N LEU A 81 -1.90 -8.34 1.99
CA LEU A 81 -1.42 -8.82 3.29
C LEU A 81 -2.29 -9.95 3.86
N ASP A 82 -3.62 -9.82 3.75
CA ASP A 82 -4.56 -10.85 4.19
C ASP A 82 -4.36 -12.15 3.39
N ILE A 83 -4.22 -12.05 2.06
CA ILE A 83 -3.96 -13.20 1.19
C ILE A 83 -2.61 -13.85 1.54
N TYR A 84 -1.56 -13.06 1.74
CA TYR A 84 -0.24 -13.54 2.15
C TYR A 84 -0.28 -14.28 3.49
N SER A 85 -1.04 -13.74 4.46
CA SER A 85 -1.24 -14.36 5.78
C SER A 85 -1.95 -15.71 5.66
N ILE A 86 -2.94 -15.82 4.77
CA ILE A 86 -3.61 -17.08 4.47
C ILE A 86 -2.62 -18.07 3.82
N MET A 87 -1.79 -17.62 2.87
CA MET A 87 -0.80 -18.48 2.22
C MET A 87 0.24 -19.08 3.17
N ALA A 88 0.55 -18.38 4.27
CA ALA A 88 1.44 -18.89 5.31
C ALA A 88 0.87 -20.12 6.05
N SER A 89 -0.46 -20.27 6.10
CA SER A 89 -1.13 -21.43 6.70
C SER A 89 -1.59 -22.45 5.67
N GLU A 90 -2.04 -22.00 4.50
CA GLU A 90 -2.52 -22.85 3.40
C GLU A 90 -2.06 -22.27 2.06
N TYR A 91 -0.97 -22.82 1.54
CA TYR A 91 -0.40 -22.36 0.28
C TYR A 91 -1.26 -22.79 -0.93
N HIS A 92 -1.53 -21.84 -1.83
CA HIS A 92 -2.10 -22.11 -3.14
C HIS A 92 -1.54 -21.11 -4.18
N PRO A 93 -1.02 -21.55 -5.34
CA PRO A 93 -0.37 -20.65 -6.30
C PRO A 93 -1.27 -19.52 -6.80
N VAL A 94 -2.59 -19.76 -6.97
CA VAL A 94 -3.55 -18.71 -7.37
C VAL A 94 -3.63 -17.60 -6.33
N ARG A 95 -3.51 -17.91 -5.02
CA ARG A 95 -3.45 -16.88 -3.97
C ARG A 95 -2.21 -16.01 -4.14
N GLY A 96 -1.08 -16.60 -4.55
CA GLY A 96 0.12 -15.84 -4.88
C GLY A 96 -0.11 -14.82 -6.00
N HIS A 97 -0.75 -15.24 -7.08
CA HIS A 97 -1.14 -14.33 -8.18
C HIS A 97 -2.13 -13.26 -7.72
N SER A 98 -3.10 -13.60 -6.86
CA SER A 98 -4.05 -12.64 -6.30
C SER A 98 -3.37 -11.62 -5.38
N ALA A 99 -2.40 -12.03 -4.56
CA ALA A 99 -1.62 -11.12 -3.73
C ALA A 99 -0.82 -10.13 -4.60
N VAL A 100 -0.13 -10.64 -5.63
CA VAL A 100 0.61 -9.81 -6.60
C VAL A 100 -0.32 -8.82 -7.30
N ALA A 101 -1.49 -9.26 -7.78
CA ALA A 101 -2.45 -8.37 -8.43
C ALA A 101 -2.93 -7.23 -7.52
N ASN A 102 -3.14 -7.51 -6.23
CA ASN A 102 -3.47 -6.47 -5.25
C ASN A 102 -2.29 -5.51 -5.04
N ILE A 103 -1.06 -6.00 -4.95
CA ILE A 103 0.11 -5.12 -4.79
C ILE A 103 0.27 -4.19 -5.99
N LEU A 104 0.15 -4.72 -7.22
CA LEU A 104 0.22 -3.90 -8.44
C LEU A 104 -0.89 -2.84 -8.51
N ALA A 105 -2.10 -3.19 -8.07
CA ALA A 105 -3.21 -2.24 -7.99
C ALA A 105 -2.94 -1.15 -6.93
N ALA A 106 -2.34 -1.52 -5.79
CA ALA A 106 -1.92 -0.55 -4.78
C ALA A 106 -0.83 0.39 -5.31
N GLU A 107 0.17 -0.14 -5.99
CA GLU A 107 1.26 0.64 -6.61
C GLU A 107 0.75 1.61 -7.66
N SER A 108 -0.19 1.19 -8.52
CA SER A 108 -0.82 2.07 -9.51
C SER A 108 -1.52 3.25 -8.83
N ALA A 109 -2.29 3.00 -7.77
CA ALA A 109 -2.97 4.06 -7.03
C ALA A 109 -1.97 4.98 -6.28
N LEU A 110 -0.87 4.42 -5.76
CA LEU A 110 0.20 5.20 -5.15
C LEU A 110 0.93 6.09 -6.15
N GLN A 111 1.08 5.64 -7.40
CA GLN A 111 1.67 6.45 -8.47
C GLN A 111 0.79 7.66 -8.78
N ASP A 112 -0.51 7.47 -8.95
CA ASP A 112 -1.46 8.56 -9.20
C ASP A 112 -1.44 9.60 -8.05
N LEU A 113 -1.33 9.14 -6.79
CA LEU A 113 -1.16 10.02 -5.63
C LEU A 113 0.17 10.78 -5.65
N ALA A 114 1.27 10.09 -5.99
CA ALA A 114 2.59 10.71 -6.05
C ALA A 114 2.67 11.79 -7.12
N GLU A 115 2.05 11.56 -8.28
CA GLU A 115 1.94 12.56 -9.36
C GLU A 115 1.14 13.79 -8.90
N TRP A 116 0.02 13.57 -8.20
CA TRP A 116 -0.74 14.68 -7.63
C TRP A 116 0.05 15.47 -6.57
N LEU A 117 0.73 14.77 -5.65
CA LEU A 117 1.58 15.39 -4.63
C LEU A 117 2.73 16.20 -5.24
N TYR A 118 3.39 15.66 -6.27
CA TYR A 118 4.43 16.36 -7.00
C TYR A 118 3.92 17.70 -7.56
N GLY A 119 2.72 17.67 -8.16
CA GLY A 119 2.06 18.86 -8.68
C GLY A 119 1.73 19.93 -7.62
N GLN A 120 1.39 19.52 -6.40
CA GLN A 120 1.18 20.45 -5.29
C GLN A 120 2.48 21.12 -4.82
N GLN A 121 3.62 20.42 -4.93
CA GLN A 121 4.93 20.91 -4.50
C GLN A 121 5.60 21.81 -5.54
N HIS A 122 5.25 21.66 -6.82
CA HIS A 122 5.84 22.40 -7.95
C HIS A 122 4.76 23.08 -8.80
N PRO A 123 3.99 24.03 -8.24
CA PRO A 123 2.89 24.68 -8.96
C PRO A 123 3.37 25.49 -10.19
N ASP A 124 4.63 25.94 -10.20
CA ASP A 124 5.22 26.77 -11.26
C ASP A 124 5.64 25.96 -12.51
N GLU A 125 5.76 24.62 -12.41
CA GLU A 125 6.18 23.74 -13.51
C GLU A 125 4.98 23.19 -14.33
N GLN A 126 3.75 23.59 -14.00
CA GLN A 126 2.52 23.15 -14.66
C GLN A 126 1.98 24.11 -15.76
N GLN A 127 2.79 25.10 -16.18
CA GLN A 127 2.43 26.06 -17.24
C GLN A 127 2.96 25.69 -18.63
#